data_AF-B8HLU2-F1
#
_entry.id   AF-B8HLU2-F1
#
_cell.length_a   1.000
_cell.length_b   1.000
_cell.length_c   1.000
_cell.angle_alpha   90.00
_cell.angle_beta   90.00
_cell.angle_gamma   90.00
#
_symmetry.space_group_name_H-M   'P 1'
#
loop_
_entity.id
_entity.type
_entity.pdbx_description
1 polymer ?
#
loop_
_entity_poly.entity_id
_entity_poly.type
_entity_poly.pdbx_seq_one_letter_code
_entity_poly.pdbx_strand_id
1 'polypeptide(L)'
;MQTPEAQALRLSYDSKQKQAELIDESLAAEIFHNYQQLLQDSTNAQALNKILTSLPKLSNKKLEILLDTVLLPLLKLQPCNEGVRKTTIACAKRLITRSLPMSQRLKSRLFYDEALEILEQNPEQNALKQYVLEVGLWYYSIIRDSAKISTKDEQSIQDDILLRTKSTP
;
A
#
# COMPACT_ATOMS: atom_id res chain seq x y z
N MET A 1 -38.74 27.05 -3.86
CA MET A 1 -37.75 28.08 -3.48
C MET A 1 -36.85 27.50 -2.40
N GLN A 2 -35.53 27.46 -2.58
CA GLN A 2 -34.60 27.05 -1.51
C GLN A 2 -34.43 28.22 -0.52
N THR A 3 -34.34 27.93 0.77
CA THR A 3 -34.16 28.96 1.80
C THR A 3 -32.73 29.52 1.75
N PRO A 4 -32.51 30.80 2.09
CA PRO A 4 -31.18 31.40 2.18
C PRO A 4 -30.21 30.60 3.08
N GLU A 5 -30.72 29.96 4.13
CA GLU A 5 -29.95 29.08 5.02
C GLU A 5 -29.47 27.80 4.32
N ALA A 6 -30.33 27.17 3.51
CA ALA A 6 -29.94 26.00 2.71
C ALA A 6 -28.87 26.35 1.65
N GLN A 7 -28.94 27.57 1.11
CA GLN A 7 -27.95 28.07 0.15
C GLN A 7 -26.59 28.39 0.82
N ALA A 8 -26.60 28.98 2.02
CA ALA A 8 -25.39 29.25 2.79
C ALA A 8 -24.69 27.96 3.26
N LEU A 9 -25.45 26.94 3.70
CA LEU A 9 -24.91 25.63 4.07
C LEU A 9 -24.25 24.93 2.88
N ARG A 10 -24.86 24.99 1.70
CA ARG A 10 -24.31 24.41 0.47
C ARG A 10 -22.98 25.07 0.08
N LEU A 11 -22.92 26.41 0.10
CA LEU A 11 -21.68 27.14 -0.21
C LEU A 11 -20.55 26.83 0.80
N SER A 12 -20.87 26.69 2.08
CA SER A 12 -19.91 26.29 3.11
C SER A 12 -19.37 24.89 2.88
N TYR A 13 -20.24 23.95 2.49
CA TYR A 13 -19.87 22.58 2.16
C TYR A 13 -18.97 22.51 0.92
N ASP A 14 -19.35 23.18 -0.16
CA ASP A 14 -18.59 23.21 -1.41
C ASP A 14 -17.19 23.82 -1.20
N SER A 15 -17.08 24.85 -0.37
CA SER A 15 -15.79 25.47 -0.02
C SER A 15 -14.87 24.51 0.74
N LYS A 16 -15.42 23.77 1.73
CA LYS A 16 -14.66 22.76 2.49
C LYS A 16 -14.20 21.60 1.61
N GLN A 17 -15.04 21.14 0.68
CA GLN A 17 -14.66 20.11 -0.28
C GLN A 17 -13.52 20.55 -1.18
N LYS A 18 -13.60 21.75 -1.76
CA LYS A 18 -12.51 22.31 -2.59
C LYS A 18 -11.22 22.44 -1.81
N GLN A 19 -11.29 22.89 -0.56
CA GLN A 19 -10.09 23.00 0.29
C GLN A 19 -9.47 21.62 0.56
N ALA A 20 -10.29 20.61 0.82
CA ALA A 20 -9.81 19.23 1.02
C ALA A 20 -9.15 18.67 -0.24
N GLU A 21 -9.71 18.91 -1.42
CA GLU A 21 -9.12 18.51 -2.70
C GLU A 21 -7.77 19.17 -2.97
N LEU A 22 -7.64 20.47 -2.70
CA LEU A 22 -6.37 21.20 -2.84
C LEU A 22 -5.29 20.68 -1.89
N ILE A 23 -5.66 20.35 -0.65
CA ILE A 23 -4.74 19.74 0.32
C ILE A 23 -4.26 18.37 -0.18
N ASP A 24 -5.20 17.55 -0.67
CA ASP A 24 -4.91 16.20 -1.18
C ASP A 24 -4.02 16.25 -2.44
N GLU A 25 -4.20 17.25 -3.30
CA GLU A 25 -3.33 17.50 -4.45
C GLU A 25 -1.93 17.97 -4.06
N SER A 26 -1.83 18.89 -3.12
CA SER A 26 -0.56 19.36 -2.59
C SER A 26 0.25 18.22 -1.96
N LEU A 27 -0.40 17.37 -1.15
CA LEU A 27 0.22 16.18 -0.55
C LEU A 27 0.69 15.17 -1.60
N ALA A 28 -0.12 14.91 -2.63
CA ALA A 28 0.26 14.00 -3.71
C ALA A 28 1.47 14.52 -4.49
N ALA A 29 1.51 15.83 -4.78
CA ALA A 29 2.66 16.46 -5.43
C ALA A 29 3.91 16.40 -4.56
N GLU A 30 3.80 16.64 -3.25
CA GLU A 30 4.91 16.50 -2.31
C GLU A 30 5.44 15.06 -2.28
N ILE A 31 4.57 14.06 -2.22
CA ILE A 31 4.98 12.65 -2.24
C ILE A 31 5.73 12.33 -3.52
N PHE A 32 5.22 12.75 -4.67
CA PHE A 32 5.89 12.51 -5.95
C PHE A 32 7.26 13.19 -6.02
N HIS A 33 7.35 14.44 -5.55
CA HIS A 33 8.62 15.17 -5.51
C HIS A 33 9.66 14.46 -4.63
N ASN A 34 9.29 14.04 -3.42
CA ASN A 34 10.20 13.31 -2.54
C ASN A 34 10.56 11.93 -3.11
N TYR A 35 9.63 11.27 -3.82
CA TYR A 35 9.92 10.01 -4.50
C TYR A 35 10.97 10.19 -5.61
N GLN A 36 10.87 11.27 -6.40
CA GLN A 36 11.90 11.60 -7.39
C GLN A 36 13.28 11.85 -6.74
N GLN A 37 13.33 12.46 -5.56
CA GLN A 37 14.59 12.60 -4.81
C GLN A 37 15.16 11.23 -4.41
N LEU A 38 14.32 10.27 -3.99
CA LEU A 38 14.76 8.90 -3.68
C LEU A 38 15.26 8.13 -4.91
N LEU A 39 14.75 8.43 -6.10
CA LEU A 39 15.27 7.83 -7.34
C LEU A 39 16.67 8.33 -7.67
N GLN A 40 17.03 9.54 -7.25
CA GLN A 40 18.37 10.12 -7.43
C GLN A 40 19.33 9.69 -6.31
N ASP A 41 18.83 9.62 -5.07
CA ASP A 41 19.56 9.16 -3.90
C ASP A 41 18.65 8.28 -3.03
N SER A 42 18.84 6.96 -3.16
CA SER A 42 18.05 5.97 -2.44
C SER A 42 18.31 5.96 -0.93
N THR A 43 19.31 6.69 -0.43
CA THR A 43 19.64 6.80 1.00
C THR A 43 19.05 8.03 1.67
N ASN A 44 18.34 8.89 0.91
CA ASN A 44 17.75 10.12 1.42
C ASN A 44 16.61 9.86 2.44
N ALA A 45 16.99 9.72 3.70
CA ALA A 45 16.08 9.42 4.80
C ALA A 45 15.03 10.52 5.02
N GLN A 46 15.34 11.77 4.71
CA GLN A 46 14.41 12.89 4.86
C GLN A 46 13.27 12.78 3.85
N ALA A 47 13.59 12.54 2.58
CA ALA A 47 12.60 12.32 1.53
C ALA A 47 11.72 11.11 1.84
N LEU A 48 12.33 10.00 2.28
CA LEU A 48 11.60 8.81 2.69
C LEU A 48 10.61 9.10 3.83
N ASN A 49 11.06 9.76 4.90
CA ASN A 49 10.20 10.05 6.05
C ASN A 49 9.01 10.94 5.66
N LYS A 50 9.23 11.94 4.79
CA LYS A 50 8.14 12.77 4.25
C LYS A 50 7.10 11.93 3.49
N ILE A 51 7.54 10.98 2.65
CA ILE A 51 6.63 10.08 1.95
C ILE A 51 5.83 9.23 2.95
N LEU A 52 6.50 8.55 3.87
CA LEU A 52 5.87 7.63 4.82
C LEU A 52 4.86 8.34 5.76
N THR A 53 5.13 9.59 6.11
CA THR A 53 4.23 10.40 6.95
C THR A 53 3.07 11.05 6.18
N SER A 54 3.23 11.29 4.88
CA SER A 54 2.18 11.90 4.04
C SER A 54 1.23 10.88 3.43
N LEU A 55 1.70 9.68 3.09
CA LEU A 55 0.88 8.62 2.46
C LEU A 55 -0.41 8.28 3.23
N PRO A 56 -0.40 8.10 4.57
CA PRO A 56 -1.61 7.80 5.32
C PRO A 56 -2.67 8.91 5.29
N LYS A 57 -2.27 10.16 5.00
CA LYS A 57 -3.14 11.34 5.00
C LYS A 57 -3.90 11.55 3.69
N LEU A 58 -3.47 10.90 2.61
CA LEU A 58 -4.11 11.01 1.31
C LEU A 58 -5.52 10.41 1.32
N SER A 59 -6.40 10.96 0.48
CA SER A 59 -7.67 10.31 0.14
C SER A 59 -7.43 8.99 -0.59
N ASN A 60 -8.44 8.12 -0.58
CA ASN A 60 -8.37 6.87 -1.34
C ASN A 60 -8.24 7.11 -2.84
N LYS A 61 -8.84 8.18 -3.37
CA LYS A 61 -8.76 8.49 -4.81
C LYS A 61 -7.33 8.79 -5.23
N LYS A 62 -6.61 9.62 -4.47
CA LYS A 62 -5.20 9.93 -4.78
C LYS A 62 -4.28 8.76 -4.47
N LEU A 63 -4.54 8.03 -3.39
CA LEU A 63 -3.74 6.86 -3.05
C LEU A 63 -3.85 5.76 -4.13
N GLU A 64 -5.00 5.58 -4.76
CA GLU A 64 -5.16 4.63 -5.87
C GLU A 64 -4.26 4.99 -7.07
N ILE A 65 -4.14 6.28 -7.40
CA ILE A 65 -3.24 6.76 -8.45
C ILE A 65 -1.77 6.47 -8.07
N LEU A 66 -1.40 6.72 -6.82
CA LEU A 66 -0.02 6.56 -6.36
C LEU A 66 0.38 5.11 -6.08
N LEU A 67 -0.57 4.17 -6.04
CA LEU A 67 -0.31 2.77 -5.73
C LEU A 67 0.73 2.18 -6.69
N ASP A 68 0.50 2.37 -7.98
CA ASP A 68 1.33 1.80 -9.04
C ASP A 68 2.54 2.69 -9.37
N THR A 69 2.41 4.01 -9.22
CA THR A 69 3.46 4.95 -9.62
C THR A 69 4.47 5.26 -8.51
N VAL A 70 4.12 5.03 -7.24
CA VAL A 70 4.97 5.36 -6.09
C VAL A 70 5.07 4.19 -5.10
N LEU A 71 3.96 3.65 -4.60
CA LEU A 71 4.01 2.70 -3.47
C LEU A 71 4.71 1.39 -3.84
N LEU A 72 4.27 0.74 -4.93
CA LEU A 72 4.90 -0.50 -5.41
C LEU A 72 6.37 -0.27 -5.80
N PRO A 73 6.71 0.77 -6.58
CA PRO A 73 8.10 1.11 -6.85
C PRO A 73 8.94 1.42 -5.61
N LEU A 74 8.38 2.10 -4.59
CA LEU A 74 9.07 2.39 -3.34
C LEU A 74 9.36 1.12 -2.54
N LEU A 75 8.41 0.18 -2.53
CA LEU A 75 8.60 -1.13 -1.92
C LEU A 75 9.73 -1.91 -2.59
N LYS A 76 9.87 -1.84 -3.92
CA LYS A 76 11.00 -2.43 -4.67
C LYS A 76 12.32 -1.69 -4.45
N LEU A 77 12.28 -0.36 -4.28
CA LEU A 77 13.48 0.44 -4.07
C LEU A 77 14.09 0.20 -2.67
N GLN A 78 13.25 0.01 -1.66
CA GLN A 78 13.69 -0.20 -0.28
C GLN A 78 12.95 -1.36 0.41
N PRO A 79 13.11 -2.60 -0.10
CA PRO A 79 12.35 -3.75 0.39
C PRO A 79 12.67 -4.06 1.85
N CYS A 80 13.91 -3.85 2.27
CA CYS A 80 14.36 -4.13 3.64
C CYS A 80 13.93 -3.07 4.65
N ASN A 81 13.40 -1.91 4.23
CA ASN A 81 12.90 -0.89 5.13
C ASN A 81 11.50 -1.27 5.68
N GLU A 82 11.42 -1.49 6.99
CA GLU A 82 10.16 -1.89 7.64
C GLU A 82 9.06 -0.83 7.52
N GLY A 83 9.42 0.45 7.61
CA GLY A 83 8.49 1.57 7.46
C GLY A 83 7.84 1.60 6.09
N VAL A 84 8.62 1.33 5.03
CA VAL A 84 8.13 1.18 3.65
C VAL A 84 7.14 0.02 3.55
N ARG A 85 7.52 -1.17 4.04
CA ARG A 85 6.65 -2.36 3.98
C ARG A 85 5.32 -2.14 4.71
N LYS A 86 5.37 -1.65 5.95
CA LYS A 86 4.19 -1.39 6.79
C LYS A 86 3.27 -0.32 6.18
N THR A 87 3.84 0.78 5.70
CA THR A 87 3.05 1.87 5.12
C THR A 87 2.40 1.43 3.82
N THR A 88 3.14 0.71 2.97
CA THR A 88 2.66 0.19 1.69
C THR A 88 1.48 -0.76 1.89
N ILE A 89 1.62 -1.76 2.77
CA ILE A 89 0.55 -2.74 3.00
C ILE A 89 -0.67 -2.11 3.67
N ALA A 90 -0.48 -1.17 4.61
CA ALA A 90 -1.59 -0.46 5.24
C ALA A 90 -2.40 0.37 4.23
N CYS A 91 -1.71 1.07 3.33
CA CYS A 91 -2.32 1.83 2.25
C CYS A 91 -3.05 0.90 1.27
N ALA A 92 -2.42 -0.19 0.84
CA ALA A 92 -3.01 -1.18 -0.06
C ALA A 92 -4.28 -1.80 0.55
N LYS A 93 -4.22 -2.28 1.80
CA LYS A 93 -5.37 -2.82 2.54
C LYS A 93 -6.53 -1.82 2.58
N ARG A 94 -6.24 -0.54 2.86
CA ARG A 94 -7.26 0.54 2.91
C ARG A 94 -7.99 0.76 1.58
N LEU A 95 -7.27 0.66 0.46
CA LEU A 95 -7.86 0.81 -0.88
C LEU A 95 -8.64 -0.43 -1.31
N ILE A 96 -8.02 -1.59 -1.13
CA ILE A 96 -8.47 -2.84 -1.73
C ILE A 96 -9.74 -3.33 -1.05
N THR A 97 -9.88 -3.16 0.27
CA THR A 97 -11.10 -3.52 1.01
C THR A 97 -12.36 -2.80 0.52
N ARG A 98 -12.24 -1.67 -0.18
CA ARG A 98 -13.35 -0.89 -0.75
C ARG A 98 -13.60 -1.17 -2.23
N SER A 99 -12.79 -2.00 -2.86
CA SER A 99 -12.89 -2.33 -4.29
C SER A 99 -13.89 -3.47 -4.53
N LEU A 100 -14.29 -3.69 -5.79
CA LEU A 100 -15.11 -4.85 -6.15
C LEU A 100 -14.38 -6.17 -5.85
N PRO A 101 -15.05 -7.26 -5.43
CA PRO A 101 -14.41 -8.50 -4.99
C PRO A 101 -13.35 -9.06 -5.95
N MET A 102 -13.62 -9.03 -7.26
CA MET A 102 -12.66 -9.49 -8.28
C MET A 102 -11.39 -8.63 -8.30
N SER A 103 -11.54 -7.30 -8.21
CA SER A 103 -10.40 -6.39 -8.08
C SER A 103 -9.66 -6.61 -6.77
N GLN A 104 -10.34 -7.02 -5.69
CA GLN A 104 -9.67 -7.29 -4.43
C GLN A 104 -8.70 -8.46 -4.57
N ARG A 105 -9.18 -9.56 -5.14
CA ARG A 105 -8.38 -10.78 -5.36
C ARG A 105 -7.17 -10.53 -6.26
N LEU A 106 -7.35 -9.79 -7.35
CA LEU A 106 -6.26 -9.46 -8.27
C LEU A 106 -5.20 -8.57 -7.61
N LYS A 107 -5.62 -7.50 -6.93
CA LYS A 107 -4.68 -6.58 -6.28
C LYS A 107 -3.98 -7.23 -5.09
N SER A 108 -4.69 -7.98 -4.25
CA SER A 108 -4.05 -8.67 -3.10
C SER A 108 -3.09 -9.77 -3.55
N ARG A 109 -3.39 -10.49 -4.64
CA ARG A 109 -2.45 -11.42 -5.26
C ARG A 109 -1.19 -10.72 -5.73
N LEU A 110 -1.32 -9.59 -6.43
CA LEU A 110 -0.16 -8.81 -6.89
C LEU A 110 0.77 -8.46 -5.73
N PHE A 111 0.23 -7.98 -4.59
CA PHE A 111 1.06 -7.70 -3.42
C PHE A 111 1.73 -8.94 -2.83
N TYR A 112 1.06 -10.08 -2.86
CA TYR A 112 1.62 -11.34 -2.36
C TYR A 112 2.75 -11.86 -3.26
N ASP A 113 2.53 -11.84 -4.58
CA ASP A 113 3.53 -12.22 -5.57
C ASP A 113 4.78 -11.31 -5.46
N GLU A 114 4.58 -10.00 -5.30
CA GLU A 114 5.67 -9.03 -5.10
C GLU A 114 6.43 -9.25 -3.78
N ALA A 115 5.73 -9.59 -2.70
CA ALA A 115 6.39 -9.92 -1.43
C ALA A 115 7.27 -11.17 -1.56
N LEU A 116 6.80 -12.19 -2.29
CA LEU A 116 7.57 -13.40 -2.58
C LEU A 116 8.79 -13.10 -3.46
N GLU A 117 8.65 -12.27 -4.50
CA GLU A 117 9.76 -11.85 -5.36
C GLU A 117 10.84 -11.10 -4.54
N ILE A 118 10.42 -10.17 -3.68
CA ILE A 118 11.31 -9.43 -2.79
C ILE A 118 12.06 -10.39 -1.84
N LEU A 119 11.37 -11.40 -1.29
CA LEU A 119 12.00 -12.39 -0.42
C LEU A 119 12.98 -13.28 -1.19
N GLU A 120 12.65 -13.70 -2.41
CA GLU A 120 13.55 -14.49 -3.26
C GLU A 120 14.85 -13.75 -3.57
N GLN A 121 14.77 -12.44 -3.76
CA GLN A 121 15.95 -11.57 -3.98
C GLN A 121 16.75 -11.32 -2.70
N ASN A 122 16.18 -11.57 -1.51
CA ASN A 122 16.77 -11.26 -0.20
C ASN A 122 16.47 -12.40 0.82
N PRO A 123 16.84 -13.66 0.53
CA PRO A 123 16.35 -14.84 1.25
C PRO A 123 16.85 -14.94 2.70
N GLU A 124 17.95 -14.28 3.02
CA GLU A 124 18.56 -14.22 4.34
C GLU A 124 17.78 -13.31 5.32
N GLN A 125 16.95 -12.41 4.81
CA GLN A 125 16.22 -11.44 5.62
C GLN A 125 15.00 -12.06 6.30
N ASN A 126 15.14 -12.44 7.57
CA ASN A 126 14.03 -12.98 8.36
C ASN A 126 12.82 -12.03 8.45
N ALA A 127 13.07 -10.71 8.44
CA ALA A 127 12.00 -9.72 8.43
C ALA A 127 11.12 -9.77 7.17
N LEU A 128 11.67 -10.21 6.03
CA LEU A 128 10.92 -10.40 4.80
C LEU A 128 10.07 -11.67 4.83
N LYS A 129 10.52 -12.73 5.51
CA LYS A 129 9.69 -13.94 5.73
C LYS A 129 8.42 -13.59 6.51
N GLN A 130 8.55 -12.78 7.57
CA GLN A 130 7.40 -12.27 8.32
C GLN A 130 6.48 -11.39 7.47
N TYR A 131 7.07 -10.53 6.63
CA TYR A 131 6.30 -9.70 5.72
C TYR A 131 5.50 -10.53 4.71
N VAL A 132 6.12 -11.51 4.06
CA VAL A 132 5.44 -12.44 3.14
C VAL A 132 4.32 -13.18 3.86
N LEU A 133 4.54 -13.62 5.09
CA LEU A 133 3.49 -14.24 5.90
C LEU A 133 2.31 -13.29 6.13
N GLU A 134 2.56 -12.03 6.51
CA GLU A 134 1.50 -11.04 6.73
C GLU A 134 0.70 -10.75 5.46
N VAL A 135 1.38 -10.57 4.33
CA VAL A 135 0.75 -10.31 3.03
C VAL A 135 -0.02 -11.54 2.56
N GLY A 136 0.55 -12.73 2.71
CA GLY A 136 -0.08 -14.00 2.37
C GLY A 136 -1.36 -14.23 3.15
N LEU A 137 -1.33 -14.08 4.48
CA LEU A 137 -2.53 -14.19 5.32
C LEU A 137 -3.63 -13.23 4.86
N TRP A 138 -3.26 -12.00 4.53
CA TRP A 138 -4.22 -11.04 3.99
C TRP A 138 -4.76 -11.45 2.61
N TYR A 139 -3.93 -11.90 1.67
CA TYR A 139 -4.37 -12.44 0.38
C TYR A 139 -5.35 -13.62 0.55
N TYR A 140 -5.00 -14.60 1.38
CA TYR A 140 -5.84 -15.77 1.62
C TYR A 140 -7.17 -15.41 2.32
N SER A 141 -7.17 -14.39 3.18
CA SER A 141 -8.41 -13.87 3.78
C SER A 141 -9.37 -13.27 2.74
N ILE A 142 -8.86 -12.72 1.63
CA ILE A 142 -9.66 -12.16 0.54
C ILE A 142 -10.21 -13.26 -0.37
N ILE A 143 -9.44 -14.30 -0.68
CA ILE A 143 -9.89 -15.35 -1.61
C ILE A 143 -10.84 -16.36 -0.97
N ARG A 144 -10.77 -16.54 0.36
CA ARG A 144 -11.51 -17.61 1.03
C ARG A 144 -13.00 -17.32 1.18
N ASP A 145 -13.44 -16.07 1.02
CA ASP A 145 -14.80 -15.50 1.26
C ASP A 145 -15.39 -15.77 2.67
N SER A 146 -15.03 -16.91 3.29
CA SER A 146 -15.11 -17.26 4.69
C SER A 146 -13.98 -16.57 5.45
N ALA A 147 -14.33 -15.84 6.51
CA ALA A 147 -13.40 -15.01 7.27
C ALA A 147 -12.27 -15.78 8.01
N LYS A 148 -12.17 -17.11 7.84
CA LYS A 148 -11.24 -17.95 8.59
C LYS A 148 -10.21 -18.59 7.65
N ILE A 149 -8.97 -18.17 7.83
CA ILE A 149 -7.79 -18.79 7.22
C ILE A 149 -7.64 -20.20 7.80
N SER A 150 -7.39 -21.19 6.94
CA SER A 150 -7.17 -22.57 7.36
C SER A 150 -5.68 -22.85 7.61
N THR A 151 -5.38 -23.89 8.39
CA THR A 151 -3.99 -24.37 8.57
C THR A 151 -3.35 -24.78 7.25
N LYS A 152 -4.14 -25.22 6.26
CA LYS A 152 -3.66 -25.52 4.91
C LYS A 152 -3.19 -24.26 4.18
N ASP A 153 -3.89 -23.14 4.35
CA ASP A 153 -3.49 -21.86 3.74
C ASP A 153 -2.18 -21.36 4.34
N GLU A 154 -2.05 -21.41 5.67
CA GLU A 154 -0.80 -21.08 6.37
C GLU A 154 0.35 -21.98 5.92
N GLN A 155 0.11 -23.28 5.77
CA GLN A 155 1.12 -24.21 5.26
C GLN A 155 1.53 -23.86 3.83
N SER A 156 0.57 -23.53 2.95
CA SER A 156 0.90 -23.10 1.57
C SER A 156 1.77 -21.84 1.55
N ILE A 157 1.48 -20.85 2.40
CA ILE A 157 2.33 -19.65 2.52
C ILE A 157 3.74 -20.02 3.00
N GLN A 158 3.85 -20.91 3.99
CA GLN A 158 5.14 -21.37 4.49
C GLN A 158 5.93 -22.17 3.44
N ASP A 159 5.25 -23.00 2.65
CA ASP A 159 5.87 -23.75 1.55
C ASP A 159 6.41 -22.79 0.48
N ASP A 160 5.66 -21.75 0.12
CA ASP A 160 6.11 -20.70 -0.79
C ASP A 160 7.35 -19.95 -0.26
N ILE A 161 7.36 -19.58 1.03
CA ILE A 161 8.52 -18.98 1.70
C ILE A 161 9.74 -19.92 1.64
N LEU A 162 9.54 -21.21 1.94
CA LEU A 162 10.60 -22.20 1.95
C LEU A 162 11.16 -22.43 0.54
N LEU A 163 10.31 -22.50 -0.48
CA LEU A 163 10.73 -22.68 -1.87
C LEU A 163 11.63 -21.52 -2.33
N ARG A 164 11.23 -20.27 -2.03
CA ARG A 164 11.98 -19.08 -2.44
C ARG A 164 13.25 -18.84 -1.63
N THR A 165 13.33 -19.36 -0.41
CA THR A 165 14.53 -19.22 0.44
C THR A 165 15.55 -20.36 0.28
N LYS A 166 15.14 -21.51 -0.28
CA LYS A 166 16.03 -22.65 -0.56
C LYS A 166 16.66 -22.63 -1.96
N SER A 167 16.15 -21.79 -2.86
CA SER A 167 16.54 -21.79 -4.27
C SER A 167 17.83 -21.01 -4.56
N THR A 168 18.58 -20.58 -3.54
CA THR A 168 19.86 -19.90 -3.69
C THR A 168 21.02 -20.93 -3.72
N PRO A 169 21.72 -21.12 -4.86
CA PRO A 169 22.95 -21.91 -4.91
C PRO A 169 24.11 -21.25 -4.13
#